data_AF-A0A1I3M4E4-F1
#
_entry.id   AF-A0A1I3M4E4-F1
#
_cell.length_a   1.000
_cell.length_b   1.000
_cell.length_c   1.000
_cell.angle_alpha   90.00
_cell.angle_beta   90.00
_cell.angle_gamma   90.00
#
_symmetry.space_group_name_H-M   'P 1'
#
loop_
_entity.id
_entity.type
_entity.pdbx_description
1 polymer ?
#
loop_
_entity_poly.entity_id
_entity_poly.type
_entity_poly.pdbx_seq_one_letter_code
_entity_poly.pdbx_strand_id
1 'polypeptide(L)'
;MSYNALVLQVLVSSPSDLPAGHREVVLRAVRMWNNLQGRIFGIHFSTTDWREGGTPAFGEYAQSVLNEQIVDESDLGVVVFTDRLGTPTPDHPSGTAEEVARLRAQGKDVAVLLNRCERTPLIGSDALEQRQALEKYIAELGREAFIADYDSVEKLSEVVSGLLARMATKYRREADAALKREAPSLQQDLAAVEPDPAEGVWPRIEVTESAETDSRGRLRTKRRWSLVLESNLNKPVTDVSYRYEDGDGNPQDNFDLLADEAEVVKVLPPRGSVSYELLQAMGSPGSAMCVVEWTDPQGKRRETRASVRTH
;
A
#
# COMPACT_ATOMS: atom_id res chain seq x y z
N MET A 1 -5.48 8.87 -12.09
CA MET A 1 -5.82 9.22 -10.70
C MET A 1 -5.09 8.28 -9.74
N SER A 2 -4.28 8.85 -8.84
CA SER A 2 -3.60 8.15 -7.74
C SER A 2 -4.59 7.61 -6.70
N TYR A 3 -4.14 6.69 -5.85
CA TYR A 3 -4.87 6.18 -4.69
C TYR A 3 -3.88 5.75 -3.61
N ASN A 4 -4.30 5.78 -2.35
CA ASN A 4 -3.50 5.29 -1.24
C ASN A 4 -3.60 3.78 -1.15
N ALA A 5 -2.46 3.11 -0.95
CA ALA A 5 -2.41 1.67 -0.73
C ALA A 5 -1.36 1.31 0.32
N LEU A 6 -1.66 0.27 1.10
CA LEU A 6 -0.68 -0.41 1.93
C LEU A 6 0.18 -1.30 1.01
N VAL A 7 1.49 -1.17 1.05
CA VAL A 7 2.41 -2.01 0.29
C VAL A 7 2.97 -3.07 1.23
N LEU A 8 2.77 -4.34 0.88
CA LEU A 8 3.29 -5.48 1.61
C LEU A 8 4.48 -6.07 0.86
N GLN A 9 5.61 -6.24 1.54
CA GLN A 9 6.80 -6.82 0.97
C GLN A 9 6.72 -8.36 0.99
N VAL A 10 6.90 -8.98 -0.18
CA VAL A 10 6.78 -10.42 -0.38
C VAL A 10 8.14 -11.00 -0.75
N LEU A 11 8.74 -11.75 0.16
CA LEU A 11 9.93 -12.54 -0.12
C LEU A 11 9.56 -13.71 -1.04
N VAL A 12 10.12 -13.76 -2.24
CA VAL A 12 10.02 -14.93 -3.11
C VAL A 12 11.32 -15.71 -3.03
N SER A 13 11.30 -16.81 -2.29
CA SER A 13 12.48 -17.66 -2.05
C SER A 13 12.32 -19.05 -2.65
N SER A 14 13.45 -19.61 -3.08
CA SER A 14 13.57 -20.98 -3.51
C SER A 14 15.03 -21.42 -3.48
N PRO A 15 15.30 -22.73 -3.33
CA PRO A 15 16.61 -23.27 -3.68
C PRO A 15 16.93 -23.07 -5.17
N SER A 16 18.19 -23.29 -5.55
CA SER A 16 18.71 -22.98 -6.88
C SER A 16 18.17 -23.86 -8.02
N ASP A 17 17.49 -24.95 -7.70
CA ASP A 17 16.93 -25.91 -8.66
C ASP A 17 15.51 -25.56 -9.13
N LEU A 18 14.90 -24.50 -8.60
CA LEU A 18 13.63 -24.01 -9.13
C LEU A 18 13.81 -23.51 -10.58
N PRO A 19 13.06 -24.01 -11.56
CA PRO A 19 13.17 -23.52 -12.93
C PRO A 19 12.69 -22.06 -13.02
N ALA A 20 13.42 -21.23 -13.78
CA ALA A 20 13.22 -19.78 -13.81
C ALA A 20 11.78 -19.34 -14.15
N GLY A 21 11.10 -20.08 -15.03
CA GLY A 21 9.71 -19.78 -15.42
C GLY A 21 8.71 -19.82 -14.27
N HIS A 22 8.95 -20.61 -13.21
CA HIS A 22 8.06 -20.64 -12.04
C HIS A 22 8.12 -19.33 -11.26
N ARG A 23 9.31 -18.76 -11.11
CA ARG A 23 9.48 -17.45 -10.48
C ARG A 23 8.74 -16.37 -11.26
N GLU A 24 8.86 -16.37 -12.58
CA GLU A 24 8.15 -15.42 -13.45
C GLU A 24 6.63 -15.50 -13.30
N VAL A 25 6.08 -16.70 -13.08
CA VAL A 25 4.65 -16.91 -12.80
C VAL A 25 4.23 -16.23 -11.50
N VAL A 26 5.01 -16.38 -10.42
CA VAL A 26 4.76 -15.70 -9.14
C VAL A 26 4.77 -14.18 -9.33
N LEU A 27 5.82 -13.64 -9.97
CA LEU A 27 5.96 -12.21 -10.23
C LEU A 27 4.81 -11.67 -11.10
N ARG A 28 4.40 -12.43 -12.12
CA ARG A 28 3.27 -12.08 -12.98
C ARG A 28 1.95 -12.08 -12.22
N ALA A 29 1.72 -13.06 -11.35
CA ALA A 29 0.52 -13.12 -10.52
C ALA A 29 0.43 -11.89 -9.60
N VAL A 30 1.54 -11.50 -8.96
CA VAL A 30 1.61 -10.27 -8.15
C VAL A 30 1.32 -9.02 -8.98
N ARG A 31 1.95 -8.86 -10.15
CA ARG A 31 1.67 -7.73 -11.05
C ARG A 31 0.20 -7.68 -11.47
N MET A 32 -0.38 -8.84 -11.79
CA MET A 32 -1.79 -8.95 -12.17
C MET A 32 -2.71 -8.55 -11.02
N TRP A 33 -2.41 -9.00 -9.80
CA TRP A 33 -3.13 -8.60 -8.59
C TRP A 33 -3.09 -7.08 -8.40
N ASN A 34 -1.90 -6.48 -8.41
CA ASN A 34 -1.73 -5.05 -8.19
C ASN A 34 -2.53 -4.21 -9.20
N ASN A 35 -2.60 -4.67 -10.45
CA ASN A 35 -3.35 -3.99 -11.51
C ASN A 35 -4.87 -4.16 -11.39
N LEU A 36 -5.36 -5.36 -11.10
CA LEU A 36 -6.79 -5.67 -11.13
C LEU A 36 -7.49 -5.41 -9.79
N GLN A 37 -6.82 -5.72 -8.69
CA GLN A 37 -7.39 -5.77 -7.35
C GLN A 37 -6.75 -4.76 -6.39
N GLY A 38 -5.54 -4.29 -6.67
CA GLY A 38 -4.78 -3.43 -5.75
C GLY A 38 -5.52 -2.16 -5.34
N ARG A 39 -6.27 -1.54 -6.26
CA ARG A 39 -7.12 -0.37 -5.96
C ARG A 39 -8.36 -0.71 -5.14
N ILE A 40 -8.98 -1.85 -5.40
CA ILE A 40 -10.21 -2.30 -4.70
C ILE A 40 -9.88 -2.63 -3.25
N PHE A 41 -8.81 -3.40 -3.04
CA PHE A 41 -8.37 -3.82 -1.73
C PHE A 41 -7.49 -2.78 -1.04
N GLY A 42 -7.04 -1.72 -1.72
CA GLY A 42 -6.05 -0.75 -1.26
C GLY A 42 -4.76 -1.39 -0.74
N ILE A 43 -4.37 -2.55 -1.31
CA ILE A 43 -3.20 -3.34 -0.93
C ILE A 43 -2.42 -3.68 -2.19
N HIS A 44 -1.12 -3.38 -2.17
CA HIS A 44 -0.16 -3.79 -3.18
C HIS A 44 0.83 -4.76 -2.58
N PHE A 45 1.33 -5.66 -3.42
CA PHE A 45 2.42 -6.54 -3.06
C PHE A 45 3.68 -6.12 -3.83
N SER A 46 4.77 -5.91 -3.10
CA SER A 46 6.10 -5.64 -3.67
C SER A 46 6.96 -6.87 -3.48
N THR A 47 7.35 -7.54 -4.56
CA THR A 47 8.18 -8.75 -4.47
C THR A 47 9.65 -8.39 -4.27
N THR A 48 10.35 -9.15 -3.44
CA THR A 48 11.80 -9.04 -3.27
C THR A 48 12.46 -10.43 -3.34
N ASP A 49 13.74 -10.47 -3.67
CA ASP A 49 14.62 -11.62 -3.50
C ASP A 49 16.06 -11.19 -3.18
N TRP A 50 16.90 -12.18 -2.90
CA TRP A 50 18.33 -11.98 -2.67
C TRP A 50 19.08 -11.36 -3.87
N ARG A 51 18.54 -11.42 -5.11
CA ARG A 51 19.18 -10.90 -6.32
C ARG A 51 18.94 -9.40 -6.49
N GLU A 52 17.80 -8.92 -6.04
CA GLU A 52 17.32 -7.55 -6.24
C GLU A 52 17.43 -6.69 -4.97
N GLY A 53 17.41 -7.30 -3.77
CA GLY A 53 17.30 -6.57 -2.49
C GLY A 53 18.57 -6.46 -1.65
N GLY A 54 19.66 -7.16 -1.98
CA GLY A 54 20.85 -7.22 -1.14
C GLY A 54 21.91 -6.17 -1.47
N THR A 55 22.30 -5.34 -0.50
CA THR A 55 23.49 -4.47 -0.60
C THR A 55 24.69 -5.15 0.07
N PRO A 56 25.89 -5.14 -0.53
CA PRO A 56 27.08 -5.70 0.09
C PRO A 56 27.33 -5.09 1.48
N ALA A 57 27.36 -5.93 2.49
CA ALA A 57 27.66 -5.55 3.87
C ALA A 57 28.34 -6.72 4.61
N PHE A 58 28.89 -6.44 5.78
CA PHE A 58 29.47 -7.45 6.66
C PHE A 58 28.45 -7.90 7.71
N GLY A 59 28.45 -9.19 8.01
CA GLY A 59 27.65 -9.81 9.07
C GLY A 59 28.36 -11.06 9.59
N GLU A 60 27.71 -11.81 10.48
CA GLU A 60 28.28 -13.03 11.06
C GLU A 60 28.62 -14.08 9.97
N TYR A 61 27.81 -14.19 8.92
CA TYR A 61 28.09 -14.94 7.70
C TYR A 61 27.37 -14.32 6.50
N ALA A 62 27.72 -14.73 5.28
CA ALA A 62 27.20 -14.11 4.05
C ALA A 62 25.66 -14.09 3.96
N GLN A 63 25.00 -15.16 4.40
CA GLN A 63 23.54 -15.28 4.37
C GLN A 63 22.86 -14.47 5.49
N SER A 64 23.53 -14.22 6.65
CA SER A 64 22.93 -13.43 7.74
C SER A 64 22.66 -11.99 7.31
N VAL A 65 23.56 -11.41 6.51
CA VAL A 65 23.43 -10.06 5.94
C VAL A 65 22.19 -9.95 5.05
N LEU A 66 21.99 -10.94 4.18
CA LEU A 66 20.82 -10.96 3.28
C LEU A 66 19.52 -11.15 4.08
N ASN A 67 19.56 -11.97 5.13
CA ASN A 67 18.40 -12.22 5.97
C ASN A 67 17.96 -10.97 6.74
N GLU A 68 18.92 -10.20 7.29
CA GLU A 68 18.62 -8.92 7.96
C GLU A 68 18.05 -7.88 7.00
N GLN A 69 18.54 -7.81 5.76
CA GLN A 69 18.08 -6.79 4.82
C GLN A 69 16.76 -7.13 4.11
N ILE A 70 16.47 -8.42 3.90
CA ILE A 70 15.41 -8.84 2.99
C ILE A 70 14.33 -9.62 3.73
N VAL A 71 14.72 -10.57 4.58
CA VAL A 71 13.76 -11.45 5.29
C VAL A 71 13.08 -10.68 6.41
N ASP A 72 13.84 -9.91 7.19
CA ASP A 72 13.32 -9.12 8.31
C ASP A 72 12.45 -7.95 7.87
N GLU A 73 12.63 -7.45 6.66
CA GLU A 73 11.81 -6.38 6.09
C GLU A 73 10.60 -6.92 5.30
N SER A 74 10.50 -8.23 5.07
CA SER A 74 9.37 -8.83 4.35
C SER A 74 8.17 -9.08 5.25
N ASP A 75 6.95 -8.79 4.79
CA ASP A 75 5.70 -9.09 5.52
C ASP A 75 5.18 -10.52 5.28
N LEU A 76 5.54 -11.11 4.14
CA LEU A 76 5.09 -12.42 3.67
C LEU A 76 6.23 -13.16 2.97
N GLY A 77 6.34 -14.46 3.21
CA GLY A 77 7.18 -15.37 2.42
C GLY A 77 6.37 -16.24 1.46
N VAL A 78 6.80 -16.32 0.20
CA VAL A 78 6.40 -17.36 -0.77
C VAL A 78 7.64 -18.20 -1.05
N VAL A 79 7.65 -19.41 -0.49
CA VAL A 79 8.81 -20.30 -0.53
C VAL A 79 8.47 -21.51 -1.39
N VAL A 80 9.26 -21.76 -2.43
CA VAL A 80 9.01 -22.84 -3.38
C VAL A 80 10.16 -23.86 -3.34
N PHE A 81 9.83 -25.11 -3.01
CA PHE A 81 10.79 -26.23 -3.05
C PHE A 81 10.53 -27.13 -4.26
N THR A 82 11.62 -27.65 -4.84
CA THR A 82 11.58 -28.59 -5.97
C THR A 82 12.13 -29.94 -5.55
N ASP A 83 13.43 -30.21 -5.72
CA ASP A 83 14.07 -31.46 -5.32
C ASP A 83 15.13 -31.26 -4.23
N ARG A 84 15.63 -30.03 -4.07
CA ARG A 84 16.65 -29.67 -3.08
C ARG A 84 16.05 -29.01 -1.84
N LEU A 85 16.68 -29.23 -0.69
CA LEU A 85 16.46 -28.43 0.50
C LEU A 85 17.31 -27.15 0.47
N GLY A 86 18.54 -27.24 -0.07
CA GLY A 86 19.48 -26.15 -0.19
C GLY A 86 20.80 -26.39 0.57
N THR A 87 21.57 -25.32 0.73
CA THR A 87 22.87 -25.37 1.43
C THR A 87 22.66 -25.05 2.91
N PRO A 88 23.16 -25.87 3.85
CA PRO A 88 23.09 -25.61 5.28
C PRO A 88 23.69 -24.27 5.67
N THR A 89 23.10 -23.63 6.67
CA THR A 89 23.66 -22.47 7.37
C THR A 89 24.06 -22.90 8.79
N PRO A 90 24.74 -22.05 9.59
CA PRO A 90 25.26 -22.47 10.89
C PRO A 90 24.22 -23.14 11.81
N ASP A 91 22.99 -22.62 11.81
CA ASP A 91 21.93 -23.05 12.73
C ASP A 91 20.75 -23.74 12.03
N HIS A 92 20.74 -23.81 10.69
CA HIS A 92 19.60 -24.34 9.94
C HIS A 92 20.00 -25.31 8.82
N PRO A 93 19.12 -26.27 8.49
CA PRO A 93 19.43 -27.29 7.50
C PRO A 93 19.54 -26.74 6.07
N SER A 94 19.00 -25.54 5.81
CA SER A 94 19.33 -24.75 4.63
C SER A 94 19.05 -23.26 4.81
N GLY A 95 19.62 -22.42 3.93
CA GLY A 95 19.30 -20.99 3.89
C GLY A 95 17.81 -20.71 3.68
N THR A 96 17.13 -21.45 2.80
CA THR A 96 15.67 -21.32 2.63
C THR A 96 14.90 -21.77 3.87
N ALA A 97 15.38 -22.78 4.61
CA ALA A 97 14.78 -23.18 5.87
C ALA A 97 14.99 -22.13 6.99
N GLU A 98 16.15 -21.47 7.01
CA GLU A 98 16.43 -20.33 7.90
C GLU A 98 15.47 -19.16 7.63
N GLU A 99 15.25 -18.81 6.37
CA GLU A 99 14.32 -17.75 5.97
C GLU A 99 12.89 -18.05 6.47
N VAL A 100 12.42 -19.30 6.28
CA VAL A 100 11.11 -19.75 6.80
C VAL A 100 11.06 -19.64 8.33
N ALA A 101 12.10 -20.13 9.03
CA ALA A 101 12.15 -20.09 10.48
C ALA A 101 12.11 -18.65 11.03
N ARG A 102 12.86 -17.74 10.40
CA ARG A 102 12.95 -16.33 10.78
C ARG A 102 11.64 -15.58 10.58
N LEU A 103 10.99 -15.74 9.42
CA LEU A 103 9.66 -15.17 9.17
C LEU A 103 8.63 -15.67 10.19
N ARG A 104 8.63 -16.98 10.47
CA ARG A 104 7.73 -17.58 11.46
C ARG A 104 8.00 -17.06 12.88
N ALA A 105 9.27 -16.93 13.28
CA ALA A 105 9.65 -16.39 14.58
C ALA A 105 9.18 -14.95 14.78
N GLN A 106 9.11 -14.18 13.70
CA GLN A 106 8.57 -12.81 13.68
C GLN A 106 7.03 -12.75 13.57
N GLY A 107 6.35 -13.90 13.52
CA GLY A 107 4.89 -13.96 13.39
C GLY A 107 4.36 -13.61 11.99
N LYS A 108 5.23 -13.59 10.98
CA LYS A 108 4.88 -13.27 9.60
C LYS A 108 4.29 -14.46 8.87
N ASP A 109 3.49 -14.19 7.83
CA ASP A 109 2.90 -15.27 7.03
C ASP A 109 3.95 -15.91 6.13
N VAL A 110 3.92 -17.24 6.04
CA VAL A 110 4.76 -18.00 5.11
C VAL A 110 3.91 -19.01 4.37
N ALA A 111 3.94 -18.96 3.05
CA ALA A 111 3.35 -19.95 2.17
C ALA A 111 4.47 -20.84 1.60
N VAL A 112 4.39 -22.14 1.86
CA VAL A 112 5.33 -23.13 1.34
C VAL A 112 4.66 -23.92 0.24
N LEU A 113 5.29 -23.93 -0.94
CA LEU A 113 4.81 -24.57 -2.16
C LEU A 113 5.77 -25.69 -2.59
N LEU A 114 5.24 -26.85 -2.97
CA LEU A 114 6.02 -27.93 -3.57
C LEU A 114 5.77 -28.02 -5.06
N ASN A 115 6.86 -27.90 -5.82
CA ASN A 115 6.86 -28.11 -7.25
C ASN A 115 6.79 -29.61 -7.57
N ARG A 116 5.67 -30.06 -8.12
CA ARG A 116 5.43 -31.43 -8.59
C ARG A 116 5.40 -31.54 -10.11
N CYS A 117 5.72 -30.46 -10.84
CA CYS A 117 5.81 -30.50 -12.30
C CYS A 117 6.77 -31.59 -12.78
N GLU A 118 6.41 -32.24 -13.88
CA GLU A 118 7.26 -33.22 -14.55
C GLU A 118 8.60 -32.59 -14.92
N ARG A 119 9.67 -33.30 -14.57
CA ARG A 119 11.05 -32.87 -14.78
C ARG A 119 11.98 -34.07 -14.79
N THR A 120 13.16 -33.88 -15.34
CA THR A 120 14.23 -34.87 -15.22
C THR A 120 14.68 -34.94 -13.74
N PRO A 121 14.62 -36.11 -13.09
CA PRO A 121 15.06 -36.24 -11.71
C PRO A 121 16.54 -35.86 -11.57
N LEU A 122 16.90 -35.23 -10.46
CA LEU A 122 18.31 -35.06 -10.11
C LEU A 122 18.97 -36.44 -9.91
N ILE A 123 20.15 -36.63 -10.50
CA ILE A 123 20.89 -37.91 -10.47
C ILE A 123 22.14 -37.74 -9.62
N GLY A 124 22.45 -38.75 -8.79
CA GLY A 124 23.64 -38.80 -7.93
C GLY A 124 23.30 -39.00 -6.46
N SER A 125 24.31 -39.33 -5.65
CA SER A 125 24.14 -39.51 -4.20
C SER A 125 23.73 -38.21 -3.50
N ASP A 126 24.35 -37.08 -3.86
CA ASP A 126 24.00 -35.74 -3.36
C ASP A 126 22.53 -35.37 -3.63
N ALA A 127 22.04 -35.70 -4.83
CA ALA A 127 20.64 -35.47 -5.20
C ALA A 127 19.66 -36.26 -4.33
N LEU A 128 19.99 -37.51 -4.02
CA LEU A 128 19.18 -38.37 -3.16
C LEU A 128 19.19 -37.86 -1.71
N GLU A 129 20.35 -37.47 -1.18
CA GLU A 129 20.49 -36.89 0.15
C GLU A 129 19.71 -35.57 0.29
N GLN A 130 19.82 -34.67 -0.69
CA GLN A 130 19.06 -33.42 -0.72
C GLN A 130 17.56 -33.65 -0.74
N ARG A 131 17.08 -34.62 -1.52
CA ARG A 131 15.67 -34.98 -1.58
C ARG A 131 15.17 -35.57 -0.27
N GLN A 132 15.93 -36.47 0.35
CA GLN A 132 15.59 -37.05 1.65
C GLN A 132 15.56 -35.96 2.75
N ALA A 133 16.51 -35.03 2.74
CA ALA A 133 16.54 -33.90 3.66
C ALA A 133 15.30 -33.01 3.47
N LEU A 134 14.92 -32.72 2.22
CA LEU A 134 13.70 -31.98 1.90
C LEU A 134 12.44 -32.71 2.39
N GLU A 135 12.30 -34.01 2.09
CA GLU A 135 11.15 -34.81 2.51
C GLU A 135 11.00 -34.82 4.04
N LYS A 136 12.11 -34.96 4.78
CA LYS A 136 12.13 -34.85 6.24
C LYS A 136 11.69 -33.47 6.72
N TYR A 137 12.27 -32.41 6.15
CA TYR A 137 11.94 -31.03 6.51
C TYR A 137 10.46 -30.70 6.27
N ILE A 138 9.92 -31.09 5.12
CA ILE A 138 8.51 -30.91 4.76
C ILE A 138 7.59 -31.72 5.69
N ALA A 139 7.98 -32.94 6.07
CA ALA A 139 7.21 -33.75 7.01
C ALA A 139 7.17 -33.13 8.43
N GLU A 140 8.27 -32.53 8.87
CA GLU A 140 8.33 -31.79 10.14
C GLU A 140 7.49 -30.51 10.07
N LEU A 141 7.63 -29.73 9.00
CA LEU A 141 6.91 -28.48 8.80
C LEU A 141 5.39 -28.69 8.61
N GLY A 142 5.00 -29.77 7.93
CA GLY A 142 3.61 -30.13 7.68
C GLY A 142 2.79 -30.46 8.93
N ARG A 143 3.42 -30.63 10.09
CA ARG A 143 2.72 -30.77 11.38
C ARG A 143 2.06 -29.47 11.84
N GLU A 144 2.61 -28.34 11.40
CA GLU A 144 2.23 -27.00 11.87
C GLU A 144 1.79 -26.08 10.72
N ALA A 145 2.09 -26.43 9.48
CA ALA A 145 1.77 -25.63 8.30
C ALA A 145 1.02 -26.43 7.24
N PHE A 146 0.09 -25.77 6.56
CA PHE A 146 -0.48 -26.29 5.32
C PHE A 146 0.50 -26.03 4.17
N ILE A 147 0.93 -27.10 3.51
CA ILE A 147 1.86 -27.06 2.38
C ILE A 147 1.05 -27.33 1.11
N ALA A 148 1.16 -26.46 0.12
CA ALA A 148 0.42 -26.60 -1.13
C ALA A 148 1.31 -27.16 -2.24
N ASP A 149 0.78 -28.12 -2.98
CA ASP A 149 1.45 -28.71 -4.13
C ASP A 149 0.91 -28.09 -5.43
N TYR A 150 1.74 -27.99 -6.45
CA TYR A 150 1.32 -27.66 -7.81
C TYR A 150 2.07 -28.52 -8.83
N ASP A 151 1.38 -28.88 -9.90
CA ASP A 151 1.88 -29.76 -10.98
C ASP A 151 1.99 -29.05 -12.34
N SER A 152 1.56 -27.78 -12.40
CA SER A 152 1.56 -26.95 -13.60
C SER A 152 1.76 -25.47 -13.25
N VAL A 153 2.18 -24.67 -14.23
CA VAL A 153 2.34 -23.22 -14.06
C VAL A 153 1.00 -22.50 -13.89
N GLU A 154 -0.06 -23.03 -14.50
CA GLU A 154 -1.44 -22.59 -14.30
C GLU A 154 -1.85 -22.81 -12.85
N LYS A 155 -1.57 -24.01 -12.30
CA LYS A 155 -1.89 -24.30 -10.90
C LYS A 155 -1.09 -23.43 -9.94
N LEU A 156 0.19 -23.19 -10.22
CA LEU A 156 1.00 -22.24 -9.45
C LEU A 156 0.38 -20.85 -9.45
N SER A 157 -0.07 -20.35 -10.61
CA SER A 157 -0.74 -19.05 -10.71
C SER A 157 -2.03 -19.01 -9.89
N GLU A 158 -2.85 -20.06 -9.90
CA GLU A 158 -4.06 -20.15 -9.07
C GLU A 158 -3.74 -20.12 -7.58
N VAL A 159 -2.77 -20.92 -7.14
CA VAL A 159 -2.37 -21.01 -5.73
C VAL A 159 -1.85 -19.66 -5.23
N VAL A 160 -0.98 -19.01 -6.02
CA VAL A 160 -0.46 -17.68 -5.68
C VAL A 160 -1.58 -16.64 -5.67
N SER A 161 -2.49 -16.65 -6.64
CA SER A 161 -3.61 -15.70 -6.67
C SER A 161 -4.53 -15.86 -5.46
N GLY A 162 -4.83 -17.10 -5.07
CA GLY A 162 -5.59 -17.41 -3.87
C GLY A 162 -4.88 -16.97 -2.59
N LEU A 163 -3.56 -17.16 -2.52
CA LEU A 163 -2.75 -16.67 -1.42
C LEU A 163 -2.83 -15.14 -1.30
N LEU A 164 -2.61 -14.41 -2.40
CA LEU A 164 -2.66 -12.95 -2.42
C LEU A 164 -4.04 -12.43 -1.98
N ALA A 165 -5.12 -13.06 -2.44
CA ALA A 165 -6.48 -12.71 -2.02
C ALA A 165 -6.70 -12.91 -0.51
N ARG A 166 -6.23 -14.04 0.03
CA ARG A 166 -6.31 -14.34 1.47
C ARG A 166 -5.50 -13.33 2.28
N MET A 167 -4.27 -13.03 1.86
CA MET A 167 -3.38 -12.08 2.52
C MET A 167 -3.93 -10.66 2.47
N ALA A 168 -4.39 -10.20 1.31
CA ALA A 168 -5.01 -8.90 1.19
C ALA A 168 -6.23 -8.76 2.14
N THR A 169 -7.06 -9.80 2.25
CA THR A 169 -8.19 -9.79 3.19
C THR A 169 -7.73 -9.74 4.64
N LYS A 170 -6.70 -10.52 5.00
CA LYS A 170 -6.11 -10.53 6.35
C LYS A 170 -5.56 -9.16 6.72
N TYR A 171 -4.62 -8.64 5.93
CA TYR A 171 -3.94 -7.37 6.20
C TYR A 171 -4.91 -6.18 6.14
N ARG A 172 -5.93 -6.21 5.28
CA ARG A 172 -6.99 -5.20 5.28
C ARG A 172 -7.75 -5.21 6.60
N ARG A 173 -8.16 -6.39 7.10
CA ARG A 173 -8.85 -6.51 8.39
C ARG A 173 -7.97 -6.08 9.55
N GLU A 174 -6.68 -6.41 9.52
CA GLU A 174 -5.73 -6.00 10.56
C GLU A 174 -5.51 -4.50 10.56
N ALA A 175 -5.35 -3.88 9.39
CA ALA A 175 -5.28 -2.43 9.24
C ALA A 175 -6.58 -1.76 9.74
N ASP A 176 -7.75 -2.28 9.36
CA ASP A 176 -9.04 -1.77 9.81
C ASP A 176 -9.23 -1.96 11.32
N ALA A 177 -8.71 -3.07 11.89
CA ALA A 177 -8.76 -3.35 13.32
C ALA A 177 -7.78 -2.48 14.11
N ALA A 178 -6.59 -2.20 13.58
CA ALA A 178 -5.64 -1.26 14.17
C ALA A 178 -6.25 0.15 14.23
N LEU A 179 -6.84 0.62 13.12
CA LEU A 179 -7.62 1.86 13.07
C LEU A 179 -8.78 1.89 14.10
N LYS A 180 -9.43 0.74 14.32
CA LYS A 180 -10.51 0.58 15.32
C LYS A 180 -10.02 0.38 16.75
N ARG A 181 -8.77 -0.03 16.99
CA ARG A 181 -8.14 -0.20 18.32
C ARG A 181 -7.43 1.06 18.80
N GLU A 182 -7.03 1.92 17.89
CA GLU A 182 -6.65 3.30 18.23
C GLU A 182 -7.91 4.11 18.57
N ALA A 183 -9.07 3.77 18.02
CA ALA A 183 -10.34 4.45 18.31
C ALA A 183 -10.84 4.41 19.78
N PRO A 184 -10.65 3.36 20.62
CA PRO A 184 -11.18 3.29 21.98
C PRO A 184 -10.18 3.82 23.03
N SER A 185 -8.86 3.75 22.80
CA SER A 185 -7.85 4.39 23.67
C SER A 185 -7.83 5.92 23.48
N LEU A 186 -8.22 6.39 22.29
CA LEU A 186 -8.49 7.81 22.04
C LEU A 186 -9.66 8.36 22.85
N GLN A 187 -10.40 7.60 23.67
CA GLN A 187 -11.45 8.16 24.54
C GLN A 187 -11.03 8.35 26.00
N GLN A 188 -9.89 7.80 26.43
CA GLN A 188 -9.36 8.01 27.79
C GLN A 188 -8.16 8.97 27.85
N ASP A 189 -7.44 9.19 26.73
CA ASP A 189 -6.29 10.11 26.70
C ASP A 189 -6.59 11.53 26.17
N LEU A 190 -7.87 11.84 25.86
CA LEU A 190 -8.30 13.15 25.32
C LEU A 190 -8.27 14.32 26.30
N ALA A 191 -7.78 14.14 27.52
CA ALA A 191 -7.67 15.25 28.47
C ALA A 191 -6.41 16.13 28.25
N ALA A 192 -5.44 15.74 27.40
CA ALA A 192 -4.20 16.52 27.31
C ALA A 192 -3.38 16.43 26.00
N VAL A 193 -3.98 16.05 24.86
CA VAL A 193 -3.26 16.14 23.58
C VAL A 193 -3.77 17.36 22.81
N GLU A 194 -2.95 18.41 22.75
CA GLU A 194 -3.18 19.48 21.79
C GLU A 194 -3.22 18.86 20.38
N PRO A 195 -4.24 19.18 19.56
CA PRO A 195 -4.37 18.59 18.23
C PRO A 195 -3.12 18.92 17.41
N ASP A 196 -2.57 17.91 16.72
CA ASP A 196 -1.50 18.11 15.75
C ASP A 196 -1.95 19.19 14.76
N PRO A 197 -1.27 20.35 14.68
CA PRO A 197 -1.67 21.44 13.80
C PRO A 197 -1.64 21.05 12.30
N ALA A 198 -1.10 19.89 11.94
CA ALA A 198 -1.09 19.37 10.58
C ALA A 198 -2.38 18.63 10.18
N GLU A 199 -3.17 18.08 11.11
CA GLU A 199 -4.36 17.27 10.78
C GLU A 199 -5.62 18.12 10.57
N GLY A 200 -6.30 17.95 9.43
CA GLY A 200 -7.48 18.74 9.08
C GLY A 200 -7.98 18.56 7.65
N VAL A 201 -8.99 19.34 7.28
CA VAL A 201 -9.46 19.47 5.89
C VAL A 201 -8.80 20.69 5.27
N TRP A 202 -7.88 20.49 4.34
CA TRP A 202 -7.07 21.57 3.79
C TRP A 202 -7.58 22.01 2.41
N PRO A 203 -7.71 23.32 2.16
CA PRO A 203 -8.05 23.83 0.84
C PRO A 203 -6.81 23.90 -0.06
N ARG A 204 -6.95 23.54 -1.33
CA ARG A 204 -5.94 23.75 -2.37
C ARG A 204 -6.59 24.15 -3.69
N ILE A 205 -5.85 24.89 -4.51
CA ILE A 205 -6.31 25.31 -5.83
C ILE A 205 -5.71 24.40 -6.91
N GLU A 206 -6.57 23.84 -7.76
CA GLU A 206 -6.16 23.08 -8.94
C GLU A 206 -6.49 23.86 -10.22
N VAL A 207 -5.61 23.73 -11.22
CA VAL A 207 -5.79 24.30 -12.56
C VAL A 207 -5.90 23.18 -13.56
N THR A 208 -6.98 23.17 -14.32
CA THR A 208 -7.10 22.33 -15.50
C THR A 208 -6.98 23.19 -16.76
N GLU A 209 -6.04 22.84 -17.63
CA GLU A 209 -5.91 23.45 -18.96
C GLU A 209 -6.52 22.51 -20.01
N SER A 210 -7.51 23.00 -20.76
CA SER A 210 -8.05 22.29 -21.93
C SER A 210 -7.83 23.10 -23.20
N ALA A 211 -7.52 22.38 -24.29
CA ALA A 211 -7.41 22.98 -25.61
C ALA A 211 -8.81 22.97 -26.27
N GLU A 212 -9.42 24.15 -26.41
CA GLU A 212 -10.67 24.33 -27.15
C GLU A 212 -10.35 24.99 -28.50
N THR A 213 -10.91 24.45 -29.58
CA THR A 213 -10.80 25.05 -30.91
C THR A 213 -11.91 26.08 -31.06
N ASP A 214 -11.56 27.34 -31.36
CA ASP A 214 -12.55 28.38 -31.60
C ASP A 214 -13.37 28.12 -32.88
N SER A 215 -14.44 28.88 -33.09
CA SER A 215 -15.28 28.78 -34.29
C SER A 215 -14.56 29.13 -35.60
N ARG A 216 -13.28 29.53 -35.55
CA ARG A 216 -12.39 29.81 -36.68
C ARG A 216 -11.24 28.79 -36.78
N GLY A 217 -11.27 27.68 -36.04
CA GLY A 217 -10.27 26.62 -36.12
C GLY A 217 -8.96 26.88 -35.36
N ARG A 218 -8.87 27.94 -34.54
CA ARG A 218 -7.67 28.25 -33.75
C ARG A 218 -7.74 27.59 -32.38
N LEU A 219 -6.65 26.91 -32.00
CA LEU A 219 -6.46 26.40 -30.64
C LEU A 219 -6.41 27.56 -29.64
N ARG A 220 -7.34 27.56 -28.69
CA ARG A 220 -7.34 28.42 -27.50
C ARG A 220 -7.19 27.54 -26.26
N THR A 221 -6.26 27.89 -25.40
CA THR A 221 -6.14 27.28 -24.08
C THR A 221 -7.17 27.91 -23.15
N LYS A 222 -8.04 27.09 -22.58
CA LYS A 222 -8.98 27.50 -21.53
C LYS A 222 -8.49 26.97 -20.20
N ARG A 223 -8.29 27.87 -19.24
CA ARG A 223 -7.93 27.54 -17.87
C ARG A 223 -9.20 27.51 -17.03
N ARG A 224 -9.39 26.44 -16.26
CA ARG A 224 -10.44 26.34 -15.25
C ARG A 224 -9.79 26.11 -13.89
N TRP A 225 -10.15 26.96 -12.94
CA TRP A 225 -9.71 26.88 -11.56
C TRP A 225 -10.73 26.10 -10.74
N SER A 226 -10.26 25.29 -9.80
CA SER A 226 -11.10 24.57 -8.86
C SER A 226 -10.54 24.66 -7.45
N LEU A 227 -11.41 24.91 -6.47
CA LEU A 227 -11.09 24.74 -5.06
C LEU A 227 -11.29 23.27 -4.69
N VAL A 228 -10.25 22.64 -4.16
CA VAL A 228 -10.31 21.29 -3.64
C VAL A 228 -10.16 21.32 -2.13
N LEU A 229 -11.13 20.78 -1.41
CA LEU A 229 -11.03 20.53 0.02
C LEU A 229 -10.61 19.08 0.24
N GLU A 230 -9.45 18.86 0.84
CA GLU A 230 -8.87 17.54 1.02
C GLU A 230 -8.67 17.24 2.51
N SER A 231 -9.29 16.18 3.00
CA SER A 231 -9.02 15.67 4.35
C SER A 231 -7.72 14.88 4.35
N ASN A 232 -6.83 15.13 5.30
CA ASN A 232 -5.71 14.23 5.58
C ASN A 232 -6.00 13.29 6.77
N LEU A 233 -7.21 13.36 7.35
CA LEU A 233 -7.60 12.51 8.47
C LEU A 233 -7.90 11.07 8.04
N ASN A 234 -7.59 10.14 8.93
CA ASN A 234 -7.90 8.71 8.77
C ASN A 234 -9.35 8.36 9.16
N LYS A 235 -10.18 9.37 9.45
CA LYS A 235 -11.59 9.24 9.87
C LYS A 235 -12.48 10.16 9.02
N PRO A 236 -13.76 9.82 8.82
CA PRO A 236 -14.69 10.70 8.11
C PRO A 236 -14.96 11.96 8.93
N VAL A 237 -15.22 13.06 8.25
CA VAL A 237 -15.62 14.35 8.85
C VAL A 237 -16.97 14.77 8.29
N THR A 238 -17.71 15.57 9.04
CA THR A 238 -19.05 16.01 8.65
C THR A 238 -19.15 17.53 8.59
N ASP A 239 -20.22 18.01 7.97
CA ASP A 239 -20.57 19.44 7.92
C ASP A 239 -19.41 20.30 7.37
N VAL A 240 -18.76 19.83 6.29
CA VAL A 240 -17.62 20.53 5.70
C VAL A 240 -18.14 21.69 4.85
N SER A 241 -17.68 22.88 5.17
CA SER A 241 -17.96 24.12 4.43
C SER A 241 -16.69 24.95 4.32
N TYR A 242 -16.72 25.95 3.45
CA TYR A 242 -15.62 26.89 3.32
C TYR A 242 -16.14 28.31 3.17
N ARG A 243 -15.28 29.27 3.49
CA ARG A 243 -15.45 30.69 3.19
C ARG A 243 -14.09 31.31 2.88
N TYR A 244 -14.12 32.52 2.33
CA TYR A 244 -12.91 33.31 2.11
C TYR A 244 -12.89 34.51 3.05
N GLU A 245 -11.72 34.80 3.59
CA GLU A 245 -11.46 35.95 4.45
C GLU A 245 -10.31 36.80 3.87
N ASP A 246 -10.40 38.12 4.06
CA ASP A 246 -9.33 39.06 3.74
C ASP A 246 -8.20 39.02 4.79
N GLY A 247 -7.18 39.86 4.61
CA GLY A 247 -6.02 39.93 5.52
C GLY A 247 -6.36 40.35 6.96
N ASP A 248 -7.54 40.93 7.17
CA ASP A 248 -8.04 41.40 8.46
C ASP A 248 -9.10 40.44 9.05
N GLY A 249 -9.39 39.32 8.37
CA GLY A 249 -10.36 38.30 8.80
C GLY A 249 -11.81 38.60 8.45
N ASN A 250 -12.08 39.60 7.59
CA ASN A 250 -13.44 39.90 7.14
C ASN A 250 -13.83 39.01 5.95
N PRO A 251 -15.12 38.65 5.79
CA PRO A 251 -15.59 37.88 4.63
C PRO A 251 -15.19 38.51 3.29
N GLN A 252 -14.72 37.68 2.35
CA GLN A 252 -14.18 38.08 1.06
C GLN A 252 -14.87 37.38 -0.10
N ASP A 253 -16.07 37.85 -0.45
CA ASP A 253 -16.94 37.19 -1.43
C ASP A 253 -16.52 37.44 -2.90
N ASN A 254 -15.63 38.41 -3.14
CA ASN A 254 -15.20 38.77 -4.49
C ASN A 254 -14.02 37.92 -5.02
N PHE A 255 -13.48 36.99 -4.22
CA PHE A 255 -12.42 36.07 -4.63
C PHE A 255 -12.93 34.94 -5.53
N ASP A 256 -14.11 34.40 -5.21
CA ASP A 256 -14.78 33.30 -5.93
C ASP A 256 -16.28 33.57 -5.96
N LEU A 257 -16.78 33.90 -7.15
CA LEU A 257 -18.17 34.30 -7.35
C LEU A 257 -19.17 33.13 -7.26
N LEU A 258 -18.68 31.89 -7.17
CA LEU A 258 -19.51 30.70 -6.99
C LEU A 258 -19.51 30.19 -5.54
N ALA A 259 -18.79 30.83 -4.62
CA ALA A 259 -18.65 30.37 -3.25
C ALA A 259 -20.00 30.24 -2.52
N ASP A 260 -20.92 31.17 -2.74
CA ASP A 260 -22.26 31.16 -2.14
C ASP A 260 -23.15 30.03 -2.67
N GLU A 261 -22.84 29.46 -3.84
CA GLU A 261 -23.56 28.33 -4.41
C GLU A 261 -23.06 26.97 -3.86
N ALA A 262 -21.96 26.97 -3.10
CA ALA A 262 -21.36 25.74 -2.58
C ALA A 262 -22.22 25.13 -1.46
N GLU A 263 -22.74 23.92 -1.71
CA GLU A 263 -23.43 23.16 -0.68
C GLU A 263 -22.46 22.60 0.37
N VAL A 264 -22.91 22.59 1.63
CA VAL A 264 -22.21 21.95 2.74
C VAL A 264 -22.11 20.44 2.49
N VAL A 265 -20.89 19.91 2.52
CA VAL A 265 -20.67 18.48 2.40
C VAL A 265 -21.04 17.81 3.71
N LYS A 266 -22.15 17.06 3.71
CA LYS A 266 -22.65 16.35 4.90
C LYS A 266 -21.63 15.37 5.47
N VAL A 267 -20.91 14.65 4.60
CA VAL A 267 -19.89 13.68 4.99
C VAL A 267 -18.76 13.66 3.96
N LEU A 268 -17.53 13.90 4.39
CA LEU A 268 -16.32 13.71 3.61
C LEU A 268 -15.58 12.45 4.14
N PRO A 269 -15.29 11.45 3.28
CA PRO A 269 -14.68 10.20 3.73
C PRO A 269 -13.24 10.40 4.21
N PRO A 270 -12.67 9.42 4.95
CA PRO A 270 -11.26 9.42 5.32
C PRO A 270 -10.36 9.64 4.10
N ARG A 271 -9.39 10.55 4.21
CA ARG A 271 -8.49 10.93 3.10
C ARG A 271 -9.21 11.29 1.80
N GLY A 272 -10.44 11.78 1.91
CA GLY A 272 -11.30 12.15 0.80
C GLY A 272 -11.13 13.59 0.38
N SER A 273 -11.57 13.90 -0.84
CA SER A 273 -11.58 15.26 -1.37
C SER A 273 -12.89 15.60 -2.07
N VAL A 274 -13.29 16.85 -2.02
CA VAL A 274 -14.37 17.45 -2.83
C VAL A 274 -13.81 18.61 -3.64
N SER A 275 -14.35 18.85 -4.83
CA SER A 275 -13.90 19.90 -5.74
C SER A 275 -15.06 20.80 -6.13
N TYR A 276 -14.83 22.11 -6.09
CA TYR A 276 -15.77 23.17 -6.48
C TYR A 276 -15.16 23.97 -7.63
N GLU A 277 -15.96 24.32 -8.64
CA GLU A 277 -15.50 25.24 -9.68
C GLU A 277 -15.32 26.63 -9.09
N LEU A 278 -14.19 27.27 -9.39
CA LEU A 278 -13.87 28.60 -8.91
C LEU A 278 -14.00 29.60 -10.06
N LEU A 279 -14.76 30.68 -9.84
CA LEU A 279 -14.98 31.72 -10.83
C LEU A 279 -14.44 33.07 -10.36
N GLN A 280 -13.48 33.63 -11.11
CA GLN A 280 -12.95 34.97 -10.87
C GLN A 280 -13.42 35.96 -11.93
N ALA A 281 -13.74 37.18 -11.51
CA ALA A 281 -14.02 38.30 -12.40
C ALA A 281 -12.82 39.26 -12.48
N MET A 282 -12.89 40.18 -13.43
CA MET A 282 -11.92 41.28 -13.52
C MET A 282 -12.02 42.14 -12.26
N GLY A 283 -10.91 42.26 -11.52
CA GLY A 283 -10.87 42.95 -10.22
C GLY A 283 -10.99 42.03 -9.01
N SER A 284 -11.23 40.73 -9.18
CA SER A 284 -11.08 39.74 -8.12
C SER A 284 -9.64 39.72 -7.61
N PRO A 285 -9.41 39.59 -6.29
CA PRO A 285 -8.09 39.48 -5.71
C PRO A 285 -7.42 38.17 -6.16
N GLY A 286 -6.11 38.21 -6.42
CA GLY A 286 -5.34 37.02 -6.84
C GLY A 286 -5.05 36.03 -5.70
N SER A 287 -5.45 36.36 -4.48
CA SER A 287 -5.31 35.50 -3.30
C SER A 287 -6.35 35.83 -2.24
N ALA A 288 -6.76 34.82 -1.47
CA ALA A 288 -7.60 34.96 -0.29
C ALA A 288 -7.14 33.99 0.81
N MET A 289 -7.55 34.22 2.06
CA MET A 289 -7.47 33.21 3.11
C MET A 289 -8.68 32.30 3.00
N CYS A 290 -8.49 31.05 2.60
CA CYS A 290 -9.58 30.07 2.61
C CYS A 290 -9.67 29.46 4.01
N VAL A 291 -10.85 29.56 4.60
CA VAL A 291 -11.18 29.02 5.92
C VAL A 291 -12.15 27.87 5.73
N VAL A 292 -11.74 26.68 6.14
CA VAL A 292 -12.53 25.46 6.01
C VAL A 292 -13.01 25.05 7.39
N GLU A 293 -14.33 24.98 7.56
CA GLU A 293 -14.96 24.50 8.78
C GLU A 293 -15.41 23.06 8.58
N TRP A 294 -15.28 22.26 9.63
CA TRP A 294 -15.72 20.86 9.63
C TRP A 294 -15.96 20.37 11.06
N THR A 295 -16.76 19.31 11.19
CA THR A 295 -17.01 18.64 12.46
C THR A 295 -16.18 17.36 12.52
N ASP A 296 -15.38 17.22 13.59
CA ASP A 296 -14.55 16.05 13.81
C ASP A 296 -15.38 14.82 14.24
N PRO A 297 -14.82 13.60 14.21
CA PRO A 297 -15.53 12.38 14.62
C PRO A 297 -16.04 12.39 16.07
N GLN A 298 -15.57 13.33 16.90
CA GLN A 298 -15.98 13.50 18.29
C GLN A 298 -17.11 14.54 18.43
N GLY A 299 -17.57 15.12 17.31
CA GLY A 299 -18.62 16.14 17.28
C GLY A 299 -18.12 17.55 17.57
N LYS A 300 -16.80 17.77 17.64
CA LYS A 300 -16.24 19.11 17.88
C LYS A 300 -15.99 19.82 16.55
N ARG A 301 -16.43 21.07 16.47
CA ARG A 301 -16.13 21.94 15.32
C ARG A 301 -14.64 22.28 15.29
N ARG A 302 -14.07 22.19 14.10
CA ARG A 302 -12.68 22.46 13.77
C ARG A 302 -12.63 23.39 12.58
N GLU A 303 -11.51 24.09 12.48
CA GLU A 303 -11.25 25.03 11.40
C GLU A 303 -9.80 24.91 10.97
N THR A 304 -9.58 24.98 9.67
CA THR A 304 -8.26 25.03 9.03
C THR A 304 -8.21 26.27 8.14
N ARG A 305 -7.04 26.90 8.07
CA ARG A 305 -6.84 28.17 7.34
C ARG A 305 -5.64 28.02 6.42
N ALA A 306 -5.81 28.32 5.14
CA ALA A 306 -4.68 28.39 4.21
C ALA A 306 -4.88 29.47 3.14
N SER A 307 -3.78 30.12 2.76
CA SER A 307 -3.79 31.07 1.64
C SER A 307 -3.92 30.31 0.33
N VAL A 308 -4.94 30.65 -0.45
CA VAL A 308 -5.17 30.15 -1.80
C VAL A 308 -4.87 31.24 -2.82
N ARG A 309 -4.35 30.88 -4.00
CA ARG A 309 -3.93 31.83 -5.03
C ARG A 309 -4.31 31.37 -6.43
N THR A 310 -4.61 32.34 -7.28
CA THR A 310 -4.92 32.16 -8.71
C THR A 310 -3.97 33.06 -9.51
N HIS A 311 -2.89 32.49 -10.03
CA HIS A 311 -1.85 33.21 -10.80
C HIS A 311 -1.62 32.57 -12.18
#